data_AF-X1JEC8-F1
#
_entry.id   AF-X1JEC8-F1
#
_cell.length_a   1.000
_cell.length_b   1.000
_cell.length_c   1.000
_cell.angle_alpha   90.00
_cell.angle_beta   90.00
_cell.angle_gamma   90.00
#
_symmetry.space_group_name_H-M   'P 1'
#
loop_
_entity.id
_entity.type
_entity.pdbx_description
1 polymer ?
#
loop_
_entity_poly.entity_id
_entity_poly.type
_entity_poly.pdbx_seq_one_letter_code
_entity_poly.pdbx_strand_id
1 'polypeptide(L)' 'WVSERLVPSLRMVYVTGGGSQVRGLPELLSDALSVPVDRWSPVEGLHRDTREGRETWDYRMAVAYGLALRKFERSV' A
#
# COMPACT_ATOMS: atom_id res chain seq x y z
N TRP A 1 -1.39 32.29 6.52
CA TRP A 1 -1.57 32.24 5.05
C TRP A 1 -0.74 31.09 4.49
N VAL A 2 -1.23 29.86 4.66
CA VAL A 2 -0.73 28.73 3.87
C VAL A 2 -1.64 28.66 2.65
N SER A 3 -1.04 28.92 1.48
CA SER A 3 -1.73 29.04 0.20
C SER A 3 -2.53 27.78 -0.12
N GLU A 4 -3.85 27.93 -0.30
CA GLU A 4 -4.83 26.92 -0.78
C GLU A 4 -4.57 26.49 -2.24
N ARG A 5 -3.35 26.03 -2.55
CA ARG A 5 -3.08 25.33 -3.80
C ARG A 5 -3.64 23.92 -3.65
N LEU A 6 -4.85 23.74 -4.18
CA LEU A 6 -5.44 22.49 -4.67
C LEU A 6 -4.55 21.26 -4.44
N VAL A 7 -4.58 20.72 -3.24
CA VAL A 7 -4.22 19.32 -3.04
C VAL A 7 -5.39 18.57 -3.68
N PRO A 8 -5.21 17.78 -4.75
CA PRO A 8 -6.29 16.93 -5.23
C PRO A 8 -6.86 16.18 -4.03
N SER A 9 -8.18 16.21 -3.83
CA SER A 9 -8.84 15.71 -2.61
C SER A 9 -8.29 14.33 -2.28
N LEU A 10 -7.35 14.25 -1.35
CA LEU A 10 -6.63 13.03 -1.04
C LEU A 10 -7.62 12.13 -0.30
N ARG A 11 -8.03 11.03 -0.95
CA ARG A 11 -9.09 10.15 -0.41
C ARG A 11 -8.53 9.05 0.49
N MET A 12 -7.28 8.66 0.27
CA MET A 12 -6.66 7.48 0.88
C MET A 12 -5.14 7.60 0.82
N VAL A 13 -4.46 7.11 1.85
CA VAL A 13 -3.01 6.87 1.84
C VAL A 13 -2.75 5.40 2.09
N TYR A 14 -1.86 4.82 1.29
CA TYR A 14 -1.40 3.45 1.50
C TYR A 14 0.03 3.45 2.03
N VAL A 15 0.27 2.69 3.10
CA VAL A 15 1.61 2.42 3.63
C VAL A 15 2.09 1.03 3.20
N THR A 16 3.37 0.94 2.89
CA THR A 16 4.03 -0.27 2.38
C THR A 16 5.46 -0.38 2.93
N GLY A 17 6.13 -1.50 2.67
CA GLY A 17 7.50 -1.77 3.09
C GLY A 17 7.62 -2.23 4.54
N GLY A 18 8.85 -2.55 4.95
CA GLY A 18 9.13 -3.06 6.30
C GLY A 18 8.73 -2.10 7.42
N GLY A 19 8.91 -0.79 7.21
CA GLY A 19 8.56 0.24 8.21
C GLY A 19 7.07 0.33 8.53
N SER A 20 6.20 -0.05 7.59
CA SER A 20 4.74 -0.03 7.81
C SER A 20 4.24 -1.05 8.84
N GLN A 21 5.11 -1.97 9.29
CA GLN A 21 4.77 -2.97 10.31
C GLN A 21 4.55 -2.41 11.72
N VAL A 22 4.97 -1.16 11.96
CA VAL A 22 4.84 -0.53 13.28
C VAL A 22 3.37 -0.59 13.69
N ARG A 23 3.11 -1.21 14.85
CA ARG A 23 1.75 -1.36 15.39
C ARG A 23 1.17 0.03 15.65
N GLY A 24 -0.06 0.27 15.20
CA GLY A 24 -0.71 1.58 15.36
C GLY A 24 -0.30 2.64 14.33
N LEU A 25 0.61 2.33 13.40
CA LEU A 25 1.12 3.34 12.45
C LEU A 25 0.04 3.87 11.50
N PRO A 26 -0.79 3.06 10.84
CA PRO A 26 -1.88 3.58 10.02
C PRO A 26 -2.83 4.49 10.81
N GLU A 27 -3.20 4.10 12.02
CA GLU A 27 -4.08 4.86 12.90
C GLU A 27 -3.45 6.21 13.28
N LEU A 28 -2.19 6.20 13.70
CA LEU A 28 -1.43 7.42 14.02
C LEU A 28 -1.34 8.38 12.82
N LEU A 29 -1.05 7.85 11.63
CA LEU A 29 -0.96 8.67 10.41
C LEU A 29 -2.33 9.16 9.96
N SER A 30 -3.39 8.36 10.15
CA SER A 30 -4.76 8.74 9.83
C SER A 30 -5.21 9.93 10.69
N ASP A 31 -4.92 9.88 11.98
CA ASP A 31 -5.20 10.99 12.90
C ASP A 31 -4.40 12.25 12.52
N ALA A 32 -3.10 12.09 12.24
CA ALA A 32 -2.21 13.22 11.93
C ALA A 32 -2.53 13.89 10.59
N LEU A 33 -2.94 13.12 9.58
CA LEU A 33 -3.19 13.62 8.23
C LEU A 33 -4.68 13.94 7.98
N SER A 34 -5.58 13.54 8.89
CA SER A 34 -7.04 13.66 8.72
C SER A 34 -7.54 13.02 7.41
N VAL A 35 -6.89 11.94 6.99
CA VAL A 35 -7.28 11.13 5.81
C VAL A 35 -7.13 9.65 6.16
N PRO A 36 -7.96 8.76 5.60
CA PRO A 36 -7.82 7.32 5.82
C PRO A 36 -6.43 6.82 5.40
N VAL A 37 -5.82 5.98 6.27
CA VAL A 37 -4.52 5.33 6.01
C VAL A 37 -4.64 3.83 6.24
N ASP A 38 -4.12 3.01 5.32
CA ASP A 38 -4.14 1.55 5.43
C ASP A 38 -2.86 0.90 4.87
N ARG A 39 -2.59 -0.35 5.24
CA ARG A 39 -1.52 -1.17 4.66
C ARG A 39 -1.99 -1.77 3.35
N TRP A 40 -1.34 -1.43 2.25
CA TRP A 40 -1.71 -1.97 0.95
C TRP A 40 -1.23 -3.41 0.76
N SER A 41 -2.08 -4.28 0.25
CA SER A 41 -1.70 -5.63 -0.18
C SER A 41 -1.60 -5.72 -1.71
N PRO A 42 -0.40 -5.95 -2.29
CA PRO A 42 -0.23 -6.12 -3.74
C PRO A 42 -0.91 -7.37 -4.33
N VAL A 43 -1.43 -8.26 -3.48
CA VAL A 43 -2.10 -9.50 -3.88
C VAL A 43 -3.57 -9.50 -3.54
N GLU A 44 -4.09 -8.38 -3.08
CA GLU A 44 -5.52 -8.20 -2.92
C GLU A 44 -6.22 -8.45 -4.27
N GLY A 45 -7.17 -9.38 -4.30
CA GLY A 45 -7.88 -9.76 -5.52
C GLY A 45 -7.16 -10.74 -6.45
N LEU A 46 -5.94 -11.22 -6.12
CA LEU A 46 -5.27 -12.28 -6.89
C LEU A 46 -5.67 -13.67 -6.39
N HIS A 47 -5.80 -14.63 -7.32
CA HIS A 47 -5.99 -16.03 -6.96
C HIS A 47 -4.69 -16.57 -6.35
N ARG A 48 -4.73 -16.93 -5.06
CA ARG A 48 -3.58 -17.47 -4.32
C ARG A 48 -3.67 -18.99 -4.34
N ASP A 49 -2.61 -19.64 -4.81
CA ASP A 49 -2.44 -21.07 -4.57
C ASP A 49 -2.05 -21.24 -3.09
N THR A 50 -3.01 -21.60 -2.25
CA THR A 50 -2.92 -21.52 -0.77
C THR A 50 -1.97 -22.56 -0.14
N ARG A 51 -1.08 -23.16 -0.92
CA ARG A 51 -0.07 -24.11 -0.42
C ARG A 51 0.89 -23.49 0.60
N GLU A 52 1.11 -22.17 0.52
CA GLU A 52 1.90 -21.42 1.49
C GLU A 52 1.05 -20.31 2.13
N GLY A 53 0.27 -20.68 3.15
CA GLY A 53 -0.57 -19.75 3.91
C GLY A 53 0.23 -18.64 4.62
N ARG A 54 0.57 -17.56 3.92
CA ARG A 54 1.21 -16.38 4.50
C ARG A 54 0.53 -15.09 4.03
N GLU A 55 -0.63 -14.82 4.59
CA GLU A 55 -1.39 -13.59 4.36
C GLU A 55 -0.80 -12.35 5.06
N THR A 56 0.23 -12.48 5.87
CA THR A 56 0.51 -11.48 6.92
C THR A 56 1.47 -10.35 6.55
N TRP A 57 2.10 -10.37 5.37
CA TRP A 57 3.22 -9.44 5.09
C TRP A 57 3.30 -8.92 3.65
N ASP A 58 2.22 -9.03 2.86
CA ASP A 58 2.23 -8.66 1.44
C ASP A 58 2.62 -7.19 1.22
N TYR A 59 2.23 -6.31 2.13
CA TYR A 59 2.59 -4.90 2.12
C TYR A 59 4.11 -4.68 2.12
N ARG A 60 4.93 -5.62 2.59
CA ARG A 60 6.41 -5.52 2.51
C ARG A 60 6.94 -5.78 1.10
N MET A 61 6.19 -6.53 0.30
CA MET A 61 6.61 -7.03 -1.00
C MET A 61 6.17 -6.16 -2.17
N ALA A 62 5.50 -5.03 -1.93
CA ALA A 62 4.97 -4.14 -2.97
C ALA A 62 5.96 -3.85 -4.11
N VAL A 63 7.20 -3.51 -3.78
CA VAL A 63 8.24 -3.24 -4.78
C VAL A 63 8.60 -4.50 -5.57
N ALA A 64 8.73 -5.64 -4.90
CA ALA A 64 9.02 -6.92 -5.56
C ALA A 64 7.88 -7.35 -6.50
N TYR A 65 6.63 -7.14 -6.10
CA TYR A 65 5.46 -7.33 -6.99
C TYR A 65 5.52 -6.41 -8.20
N GLY A 66 5.81 -5.12 -8.02
CA GLY A 66 5.99 -4.18 -9.15
C GLY A 66 7.10 -4.61 -10.11
N LEU A 67 8.24 -5.09 -9.58
CA LEU A 67 9.33 -5.64 -10.40
C LEU A 67 8.93 -6.91 -11.15
N ALA A 68 8.13 -7.79 -10.54
CA ALA A 68 7.60 -8.97 -11.20
C ALA A 68 6.64 -8.59 -12.32
N LEU A 69 5.71 -7.66 -12.06
CA LEU A 69 4.77 -7.13 -13.05
C LEU A 69 5.47 -6.48 -14.24
N ARG A 70 6.61 -5.81 -14.02
CA ARG A 70 7.43 -5.24 -15.09
C ARG A 70 7.90 -6.27 -16.12
N LYS A 71 8.09 -7.54 -15.73
CA LYS A 71 8.40 -8.61 -16.70
C LYS A 71 7.24 -8.92 -17.65
N PHE A 72 6.03 -8.54 -17.28
CA PHE A 72 4.81 -8.71 -18.06
C PHE A 72 4.36 -7.40 -18.73
N GLU A 73 5.11 -6.29 -18.58
CA GLU A 73 4.81 -5.04 -19.27
C GLU A 73 5.06 -5.15 -20.78
N ARG A 74 3.95 -5.41 -21.47
CA ARG A 74 3.58 -5.16 -22.87
C ARG A 74 4.35 -5.91 -23.96
N SER A 75 3.83 -7.09 -24.30
CA SER A 75 3.45 -7.38 -25.69
C SER A 75 2.12 -6.68 -25.97
N VAL A 76 2.17 -5.41 -26.38
CA VAL A 76 1.04 -4.70 -27.02
C VAL A 76 1.53 -4.24 -28.38
#